data_AF-B5IQE7-F1
#
_entry.id   AF-B5IQE7-F1
#
_cell.length_a   1.000
_cell.length_b   1.000
_cell.length_c   1.000
_cell.angle_alpha   90.00
_cell.angle_beta   90.00
_cell.angle_gamma   90.00
#
_symmetry.space_group_name_H-M   'P 1'
#
loop_
_entity.id
_entity.type
_entity.pdbx_description
1 polymer ?
#
loop_
_entity_poly.entity_id
_entity_poly.type
_entity_poly.pdbx_seq_one_letter_code
_entity_poly.pdbx_strand_id
1 'polypeptide(L)' 'MPIRWYGPANPEDPTFRHFERIVNFTLHAALFSAINSGLWVVQELRHPWGHLGVFSLVWLAALLVHAGVVVTLRPRNQA' A
#
# COMPACT_ATOMS: atom_id res chain seq x y z
N MET A 1 1.99 15.14 -25.74
CA MET A 1 0.60 15.63 -25.62
C MET A 1 0.58 16.78 -24.63
N PRO A 2 -0.19 17.86 -24.83
CA PRO A 2 -0.28 18.92 -23.83
C PRO A 2 -0.86 18.36 -22.52
N ILE A 3 -0.26 18.71 -21.39
CA ILE A 3 -0.75 18.35 -20.07
C ILE A 3 -2.13 19.00 -19.89
N ARG A 4 -3.20 18.20 -19.87
CA ARG A 4 -4.51 18.67 -19.46
C ARG A 4 -4.51 18.85 -17.95
N TRP A 5 -4.60 20.08 -17.49
CA TRP A 5 -4.85 20.38 -16.08
C TRP A 5 -6.33 20.15 -15.81
N TYR A 6 -6.68 18.99 -15.23
CA TYR A 6 -8.06 18.54 -15.03
C TYR A 6 -8.85 19.32 -13.96
N GLY A 7 -8.32 20.45 -13.48
CA GLY A 7 -8.85 21.14 -12.31
C GLY A 7 -8.61 20.36 -11.00
N PRO A 8 -9.05 20.89 -9.86
CA PRO A 8 -8.97 20.16 -8.59
C PRO A 8 -9.83 18.90 -8.66
N ALA A 9 -9.29 17.78 -8.17
CA ALA A 9 -10.04 16.53 -8.07
C ALA A 9 -11.25 16.69 -7.13
N ASN A 10 -12.39 16.09 -7.48
CA ASN A 10 -13.57 16.03 -6.63
C ASN A 10 -13.40 14.91 -5.59
N PRO A 11 -13.29 15.21 -4.28
CA PRO A 11 -13.13 14.19 -3.24
C PRO A 11 -14.35 13.26 -3.10
N GLU A 12 -15.52 13.68 -3.57
CA GLU A 12 -16.74 12.87 -3.47
C GLU A 12 -16.87 11.85 -4.62
N ASP A 13 -16.08 12.01 -5.69
CA ASP A 13 -16.10 11.08 -6.82
C ASP A 13 -15.64 9.68 -6.35
N PRO A 14 -16.51 8.64 -6.46
CA PRO A 14 -16.15 7.29 -6.04
C PRO A 14 -14.97 6.71 -6.83
N THR A 15 -14.77 7.12 -8.08
CA THR A 15 -13.64 6.71 -8.92
C THR A 15 -12.34 7.32 -8.42
N PHE A 16 -12.34 8.62 -8.13
CA PHE A 16 -11.20 9.32 -7.57
C PHE A 16 -10.78 8.70 -6.23
N ARG A 17 -11.73 8.49 -5.31
CA ARG A 17 -11.45 7.87 -4.01
C ARG A 17 -10.90 6.46 -4.12
N HIS A 18 -11.34 5.68 -5.10
CA HIS A 18 -10.79 4.35 -5.33
C HIS A 18 -9.36 4.40 -5.86
N PHE A 19 -9.07 5.30 -6.79
CA PHE A 19 -7.71 5.53 -7.26
C PHE A 19 -6.78 5.97 -6.11
N GLU A 20 -7.23 6.89 -5.26
CA GLU A 20 -6.50 7.32 -4.07
C GLU A 20 -6.16 6.13 -3.14
N ARG A 21 -7.14 5.24 -2.89
CA ARG A 21 -6.92 4.00 -2.12
C ARG A 21 -5.85 3.10 -2.76
N ILE A 22 -5.86 2.94 -4.08
CA ILE A 22 -4.86 2.14 -4.81
C ILE A 22 -3.47 2.76 -4.67
N VAL A 23 -3.33 4.07 -4.86
CA VAL A 23 -2.04 4.77 -4.73
C VAL A 23 -1.51 4.64 -3.31
N ASN A 24 -2.34 4.90 -2.30
CA ASN A 24 -1.97 4.74 -0.90
C ASN A 24 -1.52 3.30 -0.60
N PHE A 25 -2.27 2.28 -1.04
CA PHE A 25 -1.87 0.89 -0.86
C PHE A 25 -0.52 0.58 -1.52
N THR A 26 -0.31 1.05 -2.75
CA THR A 26 0.92 0.82 -3.50
C THR A 26 2.13 1.43 -2.78
N LEU A 27 2.01 2.64 -2.24
CA LEU A 27 3.07 3.29 -1.47
C LEU A 27 3.42 2.50 -0.19
N HIS A 28 2.42 2.02 0.53
CA HIS A 28 2.65 1.20 1.72
C HIS A 28 3.28 -0.16 1.38
N ALA A 29 2.86 -0.78 0.27
CA ALA A 29 3.42 -2.04 -0.20
C ALA A 29 4.89 -1.87 -0.65
N ALA A 30 5.21 -0.77 -1.33
CA ALA A 30 6.57 -0.43 -1.70
C ALA A 30 7.46 -0.20 -0.47
N LEU A 31 6.97 0.55 0.51
CA LEU A 31 7.67 0.82 1.77
C LEU A 31 7.93 -0.47 2.56
N PHE A 32 6.91 -1.31 2.71
CA PHE A 32 7.05 -2.62 3.32
C PHE A 32 8.10 -3.46 2.58
N SER A 33 8.05 -3.52 1.26
CA SER A 33 9.00 -4.31 0.47
C SER A 33 10.44 -3.83 0.66
N ALA A 34 10.68 -2.52 0.59
CA ALA A 34 12.00 -1.93 0.77
C ALA A 34 12.55 -2.15 2.18
N ILE A 35 11.76 -1.89 3.23
CA ILE A 35 12.22 -2.01 4.62
C ILE A 35 12.34 -3.48 5.01
N ASN A 36 11.34 -4.30 4.72
CA ASN A 36 11.33 -5.69 5.13
C ASN A 36 12.50 -6.45 4.48
N SER A 37 12.74 -6.26 3.17
CA SER A 37 13.89 -6.88 2.51
C SER A 37 15.23 -6.40 3.08
N GLY A 38 15.40 -5.10 3.31
CA GLY A 38 16.61 -4.54 3.93
C GLY A 38 16.86 -5.09 5.34
N LEU A 39 15.83 -5.20 6.17
CA LEU A 39 15.92 -5.78 7.51
C LEU A 39 16.33 -7.26 7.47
N TRP A 40 15.77 -8.05 6.54
CA TRP A 40 16.15 -9.45 6.36
C TRP A 40 17.59 -9.61 5.86
N VAL A 41 18.09 -8.70 5.01
CA VAL A 41 19.52 -8.68 4.65
C VAL A 41 20.39 -8.39 5.88
N VAL A 42 20.04 -7.40 6.70
CA VAL A 42 20.80 -7.05 7.92
C VAL A 42 20.78 -8.18 8.96
N GLN A 43 19.64 -8.86 9.09
CA GLN A 43 19.45 -10.02 9.98
C GLN A 43 20.49 -11.12 9.72
N GLU A 44 20.74 -11.42 8.44
CA GLU A 44 21.71 -12.45 8.02
C GLU A 44 23.17 -11.99 8.19
N LEU A 45 23.43 -10.68 8.29
CA LEU A 45 24.79 -10.16 8.30
C LEU A 45 25.45 -10.19 9.69
N ARG A 46 24.84 -9.58 10.72
CA ARG A 46 25.59 -9.36 11.99
C ARG A 46 24.82 -9.37 13.31
N HIS A 47 23.49 -9.48 13.34
CA HIS A 47 22.80 -9.65 14.61
C HIS A 47 21.37 -10.16 14.41
N PRO A 48 21.04 -11.40 14.83
CA PRO A 48 19.68 -11.88 14.71
C PRO A 48 18.78 -11.16 15.71
N TRP A 49 17.90 -10.29 15.20
CA TRP A 49 16.79 -9.75 15.95
C TRP A 49 15.70 -10.83 16.07
N GLY A 50 15.52 -11.36 17.29
CA GLY A 50 14.61 -12.49 17.53
C GLY A 50 13.13 -12.22 17.23
N HIS A 51 12.72 -10.95 17.11
CA HIS A 51 11.33 -10.57 16.86
C HIS A 51 11.07 -10.08 15.43
N LEU A 52 12.09 -10.10 14.54
CA LEU A 52 11.93 -9.62 13.17
C LEU A 52 10.80 -10.35 12.43
N GLY A 53 10.68 -11.66 12.59
CA GLY A 53 9.61 -12.44 11.96
C GLY A 53 8.21 -11.99 12.39
N VAL A 54 8.00 -11.74 13.69
CA VAL A 54 6.71 -11.25 14.21
C VAL A 54 6.44 -9.84 13.68
N PHE A 55 7.45 -8.98 13.66
CA PHE A 55 7.34 -7.63 13.08
C PHE A 55 6.93 -7.67 11.60
N SER A 56 7.61 -8.48 10.77
CA SER A 56 7.29 -8.67 9.36
C SER A 56 5.86 -9.18 9.16
N LEU A 57 5.43 -10.17 9.96
CA LEU A 57 4.09 -10.77 9.85
C LEU A 57 2.98 -9.80 10.25
N VAL A 58 3.15 -9.03 11.33
CA VAL A 58 2.16 -8.02 11.75
C VAL A 58 2.01 -6.94 10.69
N TRP A 59 3.12 -6.46 10.13
CA TRP A 59 3.07 -5.47 9.06
C TRP A 59 2.45 -6.04 7.77
N LEU A 60 2.80 -7.28 7.40
CA LEU A 60 2.15 -7.97 6.28
C LEU A 60 0.64 -8.11 6.50
N ALA A 61 0.20 -8.47 7.70
CA ALA A 61 -1.21 -8.56 8.04
C ALA A 61 -1.92 -7.20 7.87
N ALA A 62 -1.30 -6.10 8.30
CA ALA A 62 -1.83 -4.76 8.08
C ALA A 62 -1.96 -4.42 6.57
N LEU A 63 -0.99 -4.83 5.75
CA LEU A 63 -1.09 -4.69 4.30
C LEU A 63 -2.22 -5.51 3.69
N LEU A 64 -2.44 -6.75 4.16
CA LEU A 64 -3.55 -7.58 3.70
C LEU A 64 -4.90 -6.97 4.05
N VAL A 65 -5.05 -6.38 5.24
CA VAL A 65 -6.24 -5.61 5.63
C VAL A 65 -6.44 -4.42 4.70
N HIS A 66 -5.38 -3.65 4.42
CA HIS A 66 -5.44 -2.52 3.49
C HIS A 66 -5.83 -2.96 2.07
N ALA A 67 -5.25 -4.05 1.55
CA ALA A 67 -5.63 -4.63 0.27
C ALA A 67 -7.13 -5.01 0.26
N GLY A 68 -7.62 -5.63 1.34
CA GLY A 68 -9.03 -5.93 1.54
C GLY A 68 -9.92 -4.68 1.46
N VAL A 69 -9.53 -3.58 2.10
CA VAL A 69 -10.24 -2.28 2.00
C VAL A 69 -10.28 -1.76 0.56
N VAL A 70 -9.16 -1.83 -0.17
CA VAL A 70 -9.11 -1.39 -1.58
C VAL A 70 -10.08 -2.18 -2.44
N VAL A 71 -10.08 -3.52 -2.31
CA VAL A 71 -10.92 -4.44 -3.09
C VAL A 71 -12.41 -4.30 -2.73
N THR A 72 -12.74 -4.25 -1.44
CA THR A 72 -14.13 -4.19 -0.96
C THR A 72 -14.81 -2.88 -1.30
N LEU A 73 -14.08 -1.75 -1.25
CA LEU A 73 -14.58 -0.42 -1.56
C LEU A 73 -14.42 -0.05 -3.04
N ARG A 74 -14.23 -1.02 -3.94
CA ARG A 74 -14.20 -0.77 -5.38
C ARG A 74 -15.58 -0.31 -5.87
N PRO A 75 -15.70 0.84 -6.55
CA PRO A 75 -16.97 1.27 -7.12
C PRO A 75 -17.47 0.26 -8.15
N ARG A 76 -18.76 -0.06 -8.09
CA ARG A 76 -19.43 -0.84 -9.13
C ARG A 76 -19.64 0.05 -10.34
N ASN A 77 -19.29 -0.43 -11.54
CA ASN A 77 -19.60 0.29 -12.77
C ASN A 77 -21.11 0.54 -12.81
N GLN A 78 -21.50 1.82 -12.85
CA GLN A 78 -22.83 2.22 -13.29
C GLN A 78 -22.77 2.13 -14.81
N ALA A 79 -23.28 1.01 -15.35
CA ALA A 79 -23.51 0.85 -16.79
C ALA A 79 -24.76 1.64 -17.19
#